data_AF-A0A8J7F1G1-F1
#
_entry.id   AF-A0A8J7F1G1-F1
#
_cell.length_a   1.000
_cell.length_b   1.000
_cell.length_c   1.000
_cell.angle_alpha   90.00
_cell.angle_beta   90.00
_cell.angle_gamma   90.00
#
_symmetry.space_group_name_H-M   'P 1'
#
loop_
_entity.id
_entity.type
_entity.pdbx_description
1 polymer ?
#
loop_
_entity_poly.entity_id
_entity_poly.type
_entity_poly.pdbx_seq_one_letter_code
_entity_poly.pdbx_strand_id
1 'polypeptide(L)'
;MKFSTEKELQNYCLRVLRSKGIQCSEEVECGDIRADIVIPQAVIELKKVLNREGIYQALGQATAYNRHLKRPEIWLVGQRPIAVQERAQAERLAQEIEQDRSITVSFIDDPFWEESMPYQNLFAGLTMNMNRSLGFVSGCAIALIIGGIAASRSLSSSPPTSPSSSSAPVTSSSFFQNPILRSDDEDAPGLASSANPPLAQQVQQVEEPYLNEQQGHRLTSCQGHSFANFREFPSLSPTAILGAVEAGQTVQLTGRQIESDGVLWYEAIAPQLRQVIESSAQNKLDPNQVGWIASCFVN
;
A
#
# COMPACT_ATOMS: atom_id res chain seq x y z
N MET A 1 -6.61 -13.86 -1.96
CA MET A 1 -5.39 -14.65 -2.27
C MET A 1 -4.85 -15.27 -0.98
N LYS A 2 -4.21 -16.46 -1.00
CA LYS A 2 -3.59 -17.08 0.18
C LYS A 2 -2.17 -17.53 -0.12
N PHE A 3 -1.23 -17.19 0.75
CA PHE A 3 0.18 -17.62 0.65
C PHE A 3 0.48 -18.61 1.77
N SER A 4 1.06 -19.75 1.42
CA SER A 4 1.40 -20.80 2.38
C SER A 4 2.75 -20.53 3.06
N THR A 5 3.66 -19.85 2.36
CA THR A 5 5.00 -19.48 2.84
C THR A 5 5.32 -18.01 2.57
N GLU A 6 6.29 -17.47 3.32
CA GLU A 6 6.81 -16.13 3.07
C GLU A 6 7.51 -16.02 1.71
N LYS A 7 8.13 -17.11 1.25
CA LYS A 7 8.77 -17.16 -0.08
C LYS A 7 7.75 -17.02 -1.22
N GLU A 8 6.57 -17.61 -1.10
CA GLU A 8 5.49 -17.42 -2.08
C GLU A 8 5.01 -15.97 -2.13
N LEU A 9 4.85 -15.34 -0.96
CA LEU A 9 4.52 -13.91 -0.86
C LEU A 9 5.61 -13.04 -1.50
N GLN A 10 6.89 -13.32 -1.23
CA GLN A 10 8.02 -12.62 -1.83
C GLN A 10 8.02 -12.74 -3.35
N ASN A 11 7.83 -13.95 -3.88
CA ASN A 11 7.76 -14.20 -5.32
C ASN A 11 6.60 -13.43 -5.98
N TYR A 12 5.45 -13.37 -5.31
CA TYR A 12 4.30 -12.59 -5.78
C TYR A 12 4.61 -11.09 -5.82
N CYS A 13 5.13 -10.52 -4.73
CA CYS A 13 5.50 -9.11 -4.66
C CYS A 13 6.52 -8.75 -5.75
N LEU A 14 7.57 -9.56 -5.93
CA LEU A 14 8.57 -9.36 -6.99
C LEU A 14 7.94 -9.39 -8.39
N ARG A 15 7.01 -10.30 -8.65
CA ARG A 15 6.30 -10.36 -9.93
C ARG A 15 5.50 -9.08 -10.20
N VAL A 16 4.76 -8.57 -9.21
CA VAL A 16 3.97 -7.33 -9.33
C VAL A 16 4.88 -6.10 -9.51
N LEU A 17 5.96 -6.00 -8.74
CA LEU A 17 6.91 -4.89 -8.88
C LEU A 17 7.55 -4.89 -10.28
N ARG A 18 7.96 -6.08 -10.77
CA ARG A 18 8.57 -6.23 -12.09
C ARG A 18 7.57 -5.97 -13.22
N SER A 19 6.30 -6.37 -13.09
CA SER A 19 5.28 -6.08 -14.10
C SER A 19 5.00 -4.58 -14.25
N LYS A 20 5.25 -3.80 -13.20
CA LYS A 20 5.20 -2.33 -13.21
C LYS A 20 6.50 -1.66 -13.66
N GLY A 21 7.50 -2.43 -14.08
CA GLY A 21 8.80 -1.92 -14.50
C GLY A 21 9.67 -1.39 -13.35
N ILE A 22 9.34 -1.72 -12.10
CA ILE A 22 10.11 -1.27 -10.93
C ILE A 22 11.34 -2.16 -10.78
N GLN A 23 12.51 -1.54 -10.71
CA GLN A 23 13.74 -2.24 -10.39
C GLN A 23 13.71 -2.71 -8.93
N CYS A 24 13.94 -4.01 -8.72
CA CYS A 24 13.93 -4.62 -7.40
C CYS A 24 15.08 -5.61 -7.24
N SER A 25 15.70 -5.60 -6.06
CA SER A 25 16.68 -6.60 -5.62
C SER A 25 16.07 -7.44 -4.49
N GLU A 26 16.38 -8.73 -4.49
CA GLU A 26 15.89 -9.70 -3.52
C GLU A 26 17.02 -10.09 -2.56
N GLU A 27 16.69 -10.35 -1.28
CA GLU A 27 17.61 -10.93 -0.30
C GLU A 27 18.94 -10.13 -0.17
N VAL A 28 18.83 -8.81 -0.05
CA VAL A 28 19.99 -7.89 -0.03
C VAL A 28 20.69 -7.90 1.32
N GLU A 29 21.97 -8.26 1.34
CA GLU A 29 22.82 -8.24 2.54
C GLU A 29 23.07 -6.80 3.03
N CYS A 30 22.92 -6.61 4.34
CA CYS A 30 23.03 -5.33 5.05
C CYS A 30 23.89 -5.51 6.31
N GLY A 31 25.15 -5.92 6.14
CA GLY A 31 25.98 -6.39 7.25
C GLY A 31 25.61 -7.82 7.61
N ASP A 32 25.28 -8.08 8.88
CA ASP A 32 24.93 -9.43 9.37
C ASP A 32 23.43 -9.77 9.21
N ILE A 33 22.66 -8.89 8.58
CA ILE A 33 21.22 -9.04 8.36
C ILE A 33 20.89 -8.91 6.87
N ARG A 34 19.70 -9.36 6.49
CA ARG A 34 19.29 -9.46 5.08
C ARG A 34 17.89 -8.90 4.90
N ALA A 35 17.73 -7.96 3.98
CA ALA A 35 16.44 -7.38 3.63
C ALA A 35 15.73 -8.24 2.56
N ASP A 36 14.41 -8.41 2.67
CA ASP A 36 13.65 -9.26 1.75
C ASP A 36 13.63 -8.71 0.33
N ILE A 37 13.17 -7.48 0.15
CA ILE A 37 13.12 -6.80 -1.14
C ILE A 37 13.58 -5.34 -0.97
N VAL A 38 14.42 -4.87 -1.90
CA VAL A 38 14.86 -3.48 -1.95
C VAL A 38 14.52 -2.89 -3.32
N ILE A 39 13.86 -1.74 -3.31
CA ILE A 39 13.57 -0.93 -4.51
C ILE A 39 14.20 0.47 -4.34
N PRO A 40 14.30 1.29 -5.39
CA PRO A 40 14.92 2.61 -5.30
C PRO A 40 14.38 3.48 -4.15
N GLN A 41 13.06 3.45 -3.95
CA GLN A 41 12.33 4.27 -2.99
C GLN A 41 12.19 3.65 -1.59
N ALA A 42 12.24 2.33 -1.45
CA ALA A 42 11.86 1.66 -0.21
C ALA A 42 12.67 0.41 0.09
N VAL A 43 12.77 0.09 1.38
CA VAL A 43 13.03 -1.29 1.84
C VAL A 43 11.68 -1.93 2.15
N ILE A 44 11.43 -3.11 1.59
CA ILE A 44 10.21 -3.86 1.82
C ILE A 44 10.55 -5.06 2.70
N GLU A 45 9.89 -5.14 3.86
CA GLU A 45 9.96 -6.29 4.77
C GLU A 45 8.65 -7.07 4.68
N LEU A 46 8.77 -8.38 4.55
CA LEU A 46 7.63 -9.28 4.37
C LEU A 46 7.34 -10.03 5.66
N LYS A 47 6.04 -10.23 5.92
CA LYS A 47 5.56 -11.22 6.89
C LYS A 47 4.40 -11.95 6.27
N LYS A 48 4.38 -13.28 6.40
CA LYS A 48 3.24 -14.09 5.92
C LYS A 48 1.90 -13.54 6.45
N VAL A 49 1.83 -13.17 7.73
CA VAL A 49 0.66 -12.52 8.33
C VAL A 49 1.12 -11.31 9.13
N LEU A 50 0.55 -10.14 8.87
CA LEU A 50 0.78 -8.92 9.64
C LEU A 50 -0.24 -8.83 10.78
N ASN A 51 -0.06 -9.65 11.82
CA ASN A 51 -0.71 -9.41 13.10
C ASN A 51 0.04 -8.33 13.89
N ARG A 52 -0.43 -7.98 15.10
CA ARG A 52 0.20 -6.96 15.95
C ARG A 52 1.70 -7.19 16.15
N GLU A 53 2.09 -8.42 16.48
CA GLU A 53 3.48 -8.78 16.74
C GLU A 53 4.31 -8.76 15.45
N GLY A 54 3.78 -9.33 14.37
CA GLY A 54 4.41 -9.35 13.05
C GLY A 54 4.72 -7.95 12.54
N ILE A 55 3.81 -6.98 12.75
CA ILE A 55 4.03 -5.57 12.40
C ILE A 55 5.23 -4.98 13.16
N TYR A 56 5.29 -5.15 14.49
CA TYR A 56 6.42 -4.63 15.27
C TYR A 56 7.75 -5.30 14.93
N GLN A 57 7.75 -6.62 14.73
CA GLN A 57 8.93 -7.37 14.31
C GLN A 57 9.43 -6.88 12.95
N ALA A 58 8.53 -6.77 11.96
CA ALA A 58 8.84 -6.28 10.63
C ALA A 58 9.37 -4.84 10.66
N LEU A 59 8.74 -3.96 11.44
CA LEU A 59 9.19 -2.58 11.61
C LEU A 59 10.61 -2.49 12.19
N GLY A 60 10.89 -3.27 13.24
CA GLY A 60 12.23 -3.32 13.85
C GLY A 60 13.30 -3.79 12.88
N GLN A 61 13.00 -4.84 12.10
CA GLN A 61 13.88 -5.38 11.06
C GLN A 61 14.10 -4.38 9.92
N ALA A 62 13.03 -3.83 9.36
CA ALA A 62 13.09 -2.85 8.28
C ALA A 62 13.86 -1.59 8.68
N THR A 63 13.66 -1.11 9.91
CA THR A 63 14.42 0.02 10.47
C THR A 63 15.91 -0.30 10.56
N ALA A 64 16.27 -1.52 10.93
CA ALA A 64 17.67 -1.95 10.99
C ALA A 64 18.30 -1.95 9.59
N TYR A 65 17.63 -2.51 8.58
CA TYR A 65 18.12 -2.49 7.19
C TYR A 65 18.28 -1.04 6.69
N ASN A 66 17.31 -0.18 7.01
CA ASN A 66 17.30 1.17 6.46
C ASN A 66 18.46 2.05 6.96
N ARG A 67 19.08 1.71 8.10
CA ARG A 67 20.33 2.36 8.55
C ARG A 67 21.49 2.12 7.59
N HIS A 68 21.52 0.97 6.92
CA HIS A 68 22.54 0.61 5.92
C HIS A 68 22.15 1.07 4.52
N LEU A 69 20.90 0.81 4.12
CA LEU A 69 20.44 1.03 2.75
C LEU A 69 20.01 2.47 2.45
N LYS A 70 19.66 3.26 3.48
CA LYS A 70 19.28 4.67 3.39
C LYS A 70 18.18 4.93 2.35
N ARG A 71 17.16 4.07 2.31
CA ARG A 71 15.98 4.26 1.48
C ARG A 71 15.05 5.32 2.11
N PRO A 72 14.38 6.12 1.27
CA PRO A 72 13.39 7.09 1.74
C PRO A 72 12.26 6.48 2.58
N GLU A 73 11.81 5.28 2.21
CA GLU A 73 10.62 4.65 2.78
C GLU A 73 10.87 3.24 3.32
N ILE A 74 10.01 2.80 4.24
CA ILE A 74 9.91 1.45 4.77
C ILE A 74 8.50 0.93 4.47
N TRP A 75 8.40 -0.21 3.80
CA TRP A 75 7.12 -0.85 3.52
C TRP A 75 7.04 -2.20 4.24
N LEU A 76 5.99 -2.39 5.02
CA LEU A 76 5.69 -3.65 5.69
C LEU A 76 4.56 -4.33 4.93
N VAL A 77 4.79 -5.51 4.38
CA VAL A 77 3.82 -6.18 3.50
C VAL A 77 3.49 -7.58 3.99
N GLY A 78 2.20 -7.92 4.03
CA GLY A 78 1.76 -9.26 4.43
C GLY A 78 0.26 -9.46 4.33
N GLN A 79 -0.22 -10.63 4.73
CA GLN A 79 -1.67 -10.92 4.76
C GLN A 79 -2.33 -10.39 6.03
N ARG A 80 -3.60 -9.97 5.96
CA ARG A 80 -4.41 -9.72 7.16
C ARG A 80 -4.55 -11.00 7.99
N PRO A 81 -4.64 -10.88 9.33
CA PRO A 81 -5.07 -11.99 10.17
C PRO A 81 -6.44 -12.55 9.75
N ILE A 82 -6.60 -13.87 9.87
CA ILE A 82 -7.87 -14.56 9.58
C ILE A 82 -8.90 -14.22 10.66
N ALA A 83 -8.48 -14.16 11.92
CA ALA A 83 -9.34 -13.83 13.05
C ALA A 83 -9.76 -12.35 13.00
N VAL A 84 -11.08 -12.10 13.04
CA VAL A 84 -11.67 -10.76 12.91
C VAL A 84 -11.12 -9.78 13.95
N GLN A 85 -10.95 -10.23 15.20
CA GLN A 85 -10.44 -9.39 16.28
C GLN A 85 -8.96 -9.00 16.05
N GLU A 86 -8.12 -9.95 15.62
CA GLU A 86 -6.71 -9.68 15.32
C GLU A 86 -6.57 -8.77 14.10
N ARG A 87 -7.42 -8.94 13.09
CA ARG A 87 -7.47 -8.06 11.92
C ARG A 87 -7.74 -6.61 12.32
N ALA A 88 -8.79 -6.37 13.09
CA ALA A 88 -9.14 -5.03 13.56
C ALA A 88 -8.06 -4.41 14.47
N GLN A 89 -7.25 -5.23 15.14
CA GLN A 89 -6.08 -4.74 15.90
C GLN A 89 -4.91 -4.40 14.97
N ALA A 90 -4.61 -5.26 14.00
CA ALA A 90 -3.54 -5.02 13.02
C ALA A 90 -3.80 -3.78 12.18
N GLU A 91 -5.04 -3.57 11.71
CA GLU A 91 -5.42 -2.40 10.91
C GLU A 91 -5.33 -1.09 11.71
N ARG A 92 -5.76 -1.09 12.97
CA ARG A 92 -5.59 0.08 13.85
C ARG A 92 -4.12 0.40 14.10
N LEU A 93 -3.31 -0.62 14.32
CA LEU A 93 -1.87 -0.43 14.52
C LEU A 93 -1.18 0.06 13.23
N ALA A 94 -1.56 -0.47 12.06
CA ALA A 94 -1.08 0.01 10.77
C ALA A 94 -1.33 1.51 10.63
N GLN A 95 -2.57 1.97 10.86
CA GLN A 95 -2.95 3.40 10.81
C GLN A 95 -2.15 4.26 11.81
N GLU A 96 -1.86 3.74 13.01
CA GLU A 96 -1.05 4.45 14.01
C GLU A 96 0.40 4.62 13.55
N ILE A 97 1.01 3.56 13.00
CA ILE A 97 2.40 3.58 12.54
C ILE A 97 2.56 4.44 11.28
N GLU A 98 1.58 4.42 10.37
CA GLU A 98 1.57 5.24 9.15
C GLU A 98 1.40 6.75 9.41
N GLN A 99 1.21 7.18 10.67
CA GLN A 99 1.37 8.59 11.04
C GLN A 99 2.80 9.08 10.75
N ASP A 100 3.79 8.19 10.79
CA ASP A 100 5.10 8.42 10.20
C ASP A 100 5.01 8.21 8.68
N ARG A 101 5.13 9.32 7.93
CA ARG A 101 5.01 9.34 6.47
C ARG A 101 6.12 8.55 5.74
N SER A 102 7.16 8.11 6.44
CA SER A 102 8.20 7.26 5.87
C SER A 102 7.87 5.76 5.96
N ILE A 103 6.76 5.40 6.62
CA ILE A 103 6.35 4.02 6.82
C ILE A 103 5.01 3.76 6.11
N THR A 104 4.91 2.63 5.42
CA THR A 104 3.68 2.14 4.82
C THR A 104 3.44 0.70 5.26
N VAL A 105 2.21 0.37 5.62
CA VAL A 105 1.80 -0.97 6.03
C VAL A 105 0.71 -1.45 5.08
N SER A 106 1.04 -2.41 4.22
CA SER A 106 0.14 -2.86 3.16
C SER A 106 -0.28 -4.31 3.33
N PHE A 107 -1.59 -4.53 3.26
CA PHE A 107 -2.18 -5.86 3.30
C PHE A 107 -2.38 -6.39 1.88
N ILE A 108 -1.73 -7.49 1.54
CA ILE A 108 -1.69 -8.07 0.18
C ILE A 108 -3.04 -8.62 -0.30
N ASP A 109 -3.95 -8.87 0.64
CA ASP A 109 -5.32 -9.32 0.38
C ASP A 109 -6.29 -8.16 0.15
N ASP A 110 -5.82 -6.91 0.19
CA ASP A 110 -6.56 -5.77 -0.30
C ASP A 110 -6.72 -5.87 -1.84
N PRO A 111 -7.95 -5.79 -2.38
CA PRO A 111 -8.19 -5.93 -3.82
C PRO A 111 -7.44 -4.87 -4.64
N PHE A 112 -7.09 -3.73 -4.05
CA PHE A 112 -6.40 -2.64 -4.74
C PHE A 112 -4.90 -2.60 -4.45
N TRP A 113 -4.34 -3.60 -3.77
CA TRP A 113 -2.94 -3.60 -3.38
C TRP A 113 -1.99 -3.50 -4.59
N GLU A 114 -2.30 -4.22 -5.67
CA GLU A 114 -1.48 -4.14 -6.88
C GLU A 114 -1.53 -2.73 -7.46
N GLU A 115 -2.66 -2.04 -7.40
CA GLU A 115 -2.84 -0.69 -7.94
C GLU A 115 -2.15 0.38 -7.09
N SER A 116 -2.15 0.21 -5.76
CA SER A 116 -1.47 1.12 -4.82
C SER A 116 0.05 1.09 -4.93
N MET A 117 0.63 0.07 -5.55
CA MET A 117 2.07 0.02 -5.79
C MET A 117 2.51 1.11 -6.77
N PRO A 118 3.49 1.95 -6.42
CA PRO A 118 3.87 3.10 -7.22
C PRO A 118 4.42 2.65 -8.57
N TYR A 119 4.01 3.33 -9.63
CA TYR A 119 4.62 3.15 -10.94
C TYR A 119 5.97 3.85 -10.98
N GLN A 120 6.99 3.19 -11.55
CA GLN A 120 8.13 3.95 -12.05
C GLN A 120 7.61 4.80 -13.21
N ASN A 121 7.37 6.09 -12.95
CA ASN A 121 7.28 7.07 -14.02
C ASN A 121 8.66 7.13 -14.68
N LEU A 122 8.90 6.26 -15.67
CA LEU A 122 10.10 6.28 -16.52
C LEU A 122 10.32 7.66 -17.18
N PHE A 123 9.30 8.53 -17.18
CA PHE A 123 9.36 9.91 -17.67
C PHE A 123 9.76 10.97 -16.65
N ALA A 124 9.79 10.68 -15.35
CA ALA A 124 10.24 11.64 -14.34
C ALA A 124 11.74 11.99 -14.46
N GLY A 125 12.52 11.14 -15.15
CA GLY A 125 13.93 11.41 -15.47
C GLY A 125 14.16 12.31 -16.70
N LEU A 126 13.14 12.55 -17.53
CA LEU A 126 13.27 13.38 -18.75
C LEU A 126 12.90 14.85 -18.55
N THR A 127 12.16 15.20 -17.50
CA THR A 127 11.73 16.59 -17.26
C THR A 127 12.66 17.41 -16.37
N MET A 128 13.66 16.80 -15.71
CA MET A 128 14.59 17.53 -14.82
C MET A 128 15.90 18.01 -15.48
N ASN A 129 16.08 17.88 -16.80
CA ASN A 129 17.34 18.28 -17.44
C ASN A 129 17.22 19.19 -18.68
N MET A 130 16.09 19.88 -18.87
CA MET A 130 15.90 20.83 -19.99
C MET A 130 15.90 22.32 -19.62
N ASN A 131 16.17 22.69 -18.36
CA ASN A 131 16.16 24.10 -17.91
C ASN A 131 17.52 24.63 -17.40
N ARG A 132 18.65 24.09 -17.86
CA ARG A 132 20.00 24.63 -17.53
C ARG A 132 20.87 25.05 -18.70
N SER A 133 20.29 25.27 -19.88
CA SER A 133 21.01 25.87 -21.01
C SER A 133 20.12 26.79 -21.84
N LEU A 134 19.71 27.92 -21.25
CA LEU A 134 19.37 29.12 -22.01
C LEU A 134 20.16 30.27 -21.41
N GLY A 135 21.15 30.70 -22.18
CA GLY A 135 22.12 31.70 -21.78
C GLY A 135 21.48 33.05 -21.49
N PHE A 136 21.84 33.60 -20.33
CA PHE A 136 21.88 35.03 -20.13
C PHE A 136 23.31 35.49 -20.40
N VAL A 137 23.57 35.93 -21.64
CA VAL A 137 24.69 36.81 -21.93
C VAL A 137 24.26 38.19 -21.45
N SER A 138 24.57 38.52 -20.19
CA SER A 138 24.53 39.89 -19.69
C SER A 138 25.96 40.31 -19.41
N GLY A 139 26.38 41.37 -20.10
CA GLY A 139 27.76 41.82 -20.18
C GLY A 139 28.39 42.08 -18.81
N CYS A 140 29.55 41.46 -18.60
CA CYS A 140 30.52 41.93 -17.63
C CYS A 140 31.71 42.51 -18.39
N ALA A 141 31.99 43.77 -18.08
CA ALA A 141 33.11 44.51 -18.61
C ALA A 141 34.43 43.77 -18.35
N ILE A 142 35.23 43.67 -19.41
CA ILE A 142 36.63 43.27 -19.35
C ILE A 142 37.39 44.38 -18.63
N ALA A 143 37.82 44.10 -17.40
CA ALA A 143 38.88 44.86 -16.74
C ALA A 143 40.11 43.95 -16.60
N LEU A 144 41.06 44.19 -17.50
CA LEU A 144 42.42 43.67 -17.46
C LEU A 144 43.13 44.32 -16.27
N ILE A 145 43.58 43.54 -15.29
CA ILE A 145 44.66 43.95 -14.39
C ILE A 145 45.71 42.83 -14.32
N ILE A 146 46.92 43.23 -14.68
CA ILE A 146 48.18 42.50 -14.67
C ILE A 146 48.81 42.63 -13.28
N GLY A 147 49.49 41.57 -12.82
CA GLY A 147 50.46 41.58 -11.73
C GLY A 147 49.94 40.92 -10.45
N GLY A 148 50.69 40.13 -9.69
CA GLY A 148 52.09 39.72 -9.75
C GLY A 148 52.39 38.88 -8.50
N ILE A 149 53.30 37.92 -8.64
CA ILE A 149 54.32 37.44 -7.69
C ILE A 149 54.01 37.57 -6.18
N ALA A 150 53.93 36.44 -5.45
CA ALA A 150 54.89 36.06 -4.39
C ALA A 150 54.34 35.05 -3.36
N ALA A 151 55.20 34.07 -3.05
CA ALA A 151 55.52 33.52 -1.73
C ALA A 151 54.49 32.66 -0.95
N SER A 152 54.77 31.35 -0.96
CA SER A 152 55.13 30.53 0.21
C SER A 152 54.34 30.67 1.52
N ARG A 153 53.77 29.55 1.99
CA ARG A 153 54.01 29.03 3.35
C ARG A 153 53.60 27.56 3.50
N SER A 154 54.60 26.78 3.89
CA SER A 154 54.54 25.42 4.42
C SER A 154 54.16 25.42 5.91
N LEU A 155 53.24 24.55 6.32
CA LEU A 155 53.06 24.07 7.71
C LEU A 155 52.67 22.58 7.59
N SER A 156 53.57 21.63 7.90
CA SER A 156 53.83 21.05 9.24
C SER A 156 52.64 20.19 9.73
N SER A 157 52.67 18.85 9.51
CA SER A 157 53.14 17.76 10.41
C SER A 157 52.19 17.50 11.61
N SER A 158 51.33 16.45 11.57
CA SER A 158 51.52 15.06 12.08
C SER A 158 50.84 14.85 13.46
N PRO A 159 50.59 13.61 13.97
CA PRO A 159 49.87 12.45 13.41
C PRO A 159 48.86 11.88 14.50
N PRO A 160 48.42 10.60 14.48
CA PRO A 160 47.15 10.15 15.07
C PRO A 160 47.26 9.64 16.52
N THR A 161 46.11 9.55 17.19
CA THR A 161 45.94 8.80 18.45
C THR A 161 44.77 7.82 18.34
N SER A 162 45.10 6.55 18.56
CA SER A 162 44.26 5.46 19.06
C SER A 162 45.16 4.68 20.04
N PRO A 163 44.70 3.68 20.82
CA PRO A 163 43.34 3.24 21.16
C PRO A 163 43.14 3.14 22.70
N SER A 164 41.93 2.81 23.15
CA SER A 164 41.78 2.09 24.42
C SER A 164 40.56 1.16 24.43
N SER A 165 40.88 -0.08 24.75
CA SER A 165 40.05 -1.25 25.00
C SER A 165 39.25 -1.15 26.29
N SER A 166 38.02 -1.67 26.28
CA SER A 166 37.51 -2.41 27.43
C SER A 166 36.56 -3.53 27.00
N SER A 167 37.04 -4.73 27.30
CA SER A 167 36.38 -6.03 27.28
C SER A 167 35.48 -6.21 28.50
N ALA A 168 34.29 -6.78 28.34
CA ALA A 168 33.62 -7.63 29.34
C ALA A 168 32.43 -8.40 28.72
N PRO A 169 31.97 -9.51 29.33
CA PRO A 169 31.79 -10.76 28.61
C PRO A 169 30.34 -11.20 28.35
N VAL A 170 30.25 -12.08 27.36
CA VAL A 170 29.36 -13.23 27.16
C VAL A 170 28.50 -13.63 28.39
N THR A 171 27.18 -13.63 28.19
CA THR A 171 26.28 -14.59 28.83
C THR A 171 25.47 -15.32 27.76
N SER A 172 25.84 -16.57 27.58
CA SER A 172 25.11 -17.62 26.89
C SER A 172 23.84 -17.98 27.66
N SER A 173 22.67 -17.83 27.05
CA SER A 173 21.44 -18.53 27.45
C SER A 173 21.10 -19.59 26.41
N SER A 174 21.57 -20.79 26.72
CA SER A 174 21.12 -22.06 26.17
C SER A 174 19.70 -22.41 26.65
N PHE A 175 19.07 -23.35 25.93
CA PHE A 175 17.90 -24.17 26.30
C PHE A 175 16.49 -23.58 26.09
N PHE A 176 15.92 -23.86 24.92
CA PHE A 176 14.57 -24.44 24.86
C PHE A 176 14.64 -25.75 24.06
N GLN A 177 14.63 -26.87 24.79
CA GLN A 177 14.30 -28.18 24.23
C GLN A 177 12.78 -28.23 24.09
N ASN A 178 12.29 -28.33 22.85
CA ASN A 178 10.93 -28.79 22.59
C ASN A 178 10.90 -30.32 22.79
N PRO A 179 10.02 -30.86 23.66
CA PRO A 179 9.77 -32.29 23.67
C PRO A 179 8.94 -32.68 22.44
N ILE A 180 9.52 -33.60 21.67
CA ILE A 180 8.87 -34.38 20.62
C ILE A 180 7.77 -35.22 21.27
N LEU A 181 6.52 -34.88 20.99
CA LEU A 181 5.38 -35.76 21.24
C LEU A 181 5.05 -36.48 19.94
N ARG A 182 5.55 -37.72 19.87
CA ARG A 182 5.02 -38.79 19.02
C ARG A 182 3.61 -39.12 19.50
N SER A 183 2.68 -39.15 18.56
CA SER A 183 1.51 -40.02 18.63
C SER A 183 1.50 -40.82 17.34
N ASP A 184 1.97 -42.07 17.47
CA ASP A 184 1.59 -43.18 16.61
C ASP A 184 0.10 -43.50 16.87
N ASP A 185 -0.48 -44.39 16.04
CA ASP A 185 -1.87 -44.87 16.02
C ASP A 185 -2.85 -43.96 15.20
N GLU A 186 -3.67 -44.40 14.25
CA GLU A 186 -4.17 -45.74 13.90
C GLU A 186 -4.36 -45.95 12.38
N ASP A 187 -4.13 -47.20 11.96
CA ASP A 187 -4.67 -47.82 10.75
C ASP A 187 -6.20 -47.99 10.84
N ALA A 188 -6.94 -47.68 9.77
CA ALA A 188 -8.17 -48.40 9.42
C ALA A 188 -8.60 -48.16 7.95
N PRO A 189 -9.30 -49.13 7.33
CA PRO A 189 -9.30 -49.33 5.89
C PRO A 189 -10.52 -48.72 5.17
N GLY A 190 -10.39 -48.64 3.84
CA GLY A 190 -11.29 -47.88 2.98
C GLY A 190 -12.69 -48.44 2.74
N LEU A 191 -13.47 -47.63 2.03
CA LEU A 191 -14.64 -48.03 1.28
C LEU A 191 -14.74 -47.18 0.01
N ALA A 192 -14.74 -47.87 -1.11
CA ALA A 192 -15.23 -47.36 -2.39
C ALA A 192 -16.73 -47.05 -2.28
N SER A 193 -17.21 -46.04 -3.00
CA SER A 193 -18.26 -46.20 -4.03
C SER A 193 -18.83 -44.85 -4.50
N SER A 194 -19.16 -44.85 -5.79
CA SER A 194 -20.29 -44.13 -6.40
C SER A 194 -20.06 -42.67 -6.82
N ALA A 195 -19.50 -42.55 -8.02
CA ALA A 195 -19.73 -41.42 -8.89
C ALA A 195 -21.23 -41.33 -9.28
N ASN A 196 -21.89 -40.25 -8.90
CA ASN A 196 -23.08 -39.75 -9.59
C ASN A 196 -22.73 -38.37 -10.16
N PRO A 197 -22.92 -38.13 -11.46
CA PRO A 197 -22.74 -36.79 -12.04
C PRO A 197 -23.85 -35.86 -11.53
N PRO A 198 -23.56 -34.59 -11.17
CA PRO A 198 -24.58 -33.65 -10.79
C PRO A 198 -25.44 -33.29 -12.01
N LEU A 199 -26.76 -33.39 -11.81
CA LEU A 199 -27.77 -32.85 -12.72
C LEU A 199 -27.46 -31.37 -12.98
N ALA A 200 -27.32 -31.00 -14.25
CA ALA A 200 -27.21 -29.62 -14.68
C ALA A 200 -28.45 -28.84 -14.23
N GLN A 201 -28.31 -28.04 -13.17
CA GLN A 201 -29.28 -27.03 -12.81
C GLN A 201 -29.29 -25.99 -13.94
N GLN A 202 -30.42 -25.91 -14.64
CA GLN A 202 -30.70 -24.80 -15.54
C GLN A 202 -30.67 -23.51 -14.72
N VAL A 203 -29.60 -22.73 -14.90
CA VAL A 203 -29.51 -21.36 -14.39
C VAL A 203 -30.58 -20.57 -15.12
N GLN A 204 -31.67 -20.28 -14.41
CA GLN A 204 -32.68 -19.33 -14.82
C GLN A 204 -31.97 -17.96 -14.83
N GLN A 205 -31.65 -17.45 -16.02
CA GLN A 205 -31.13 -16.10 -16.18
C GLN A 205 -32.17 -15.13 -15.60
N VAL A 206 -31.85 -14.56 -14.45
CA VAL A 206 -32.57 -13.41 -13.91
C VAL A 206 -32.25 -12.27 -14.85
N GLU A 207 -33.25 -11.82 -15.59
CA GLU A 207 -33.18 -10.66 -16.47
C GLU A 207 -32.88 -9.44 -15.59
N GLU A 208 -31.64 -8.94 -15.61
CA GLU A 208 -31.29 -7.74 -14.85
C GLU A 208 -32.10 -6.56 -15.41
N PRO A 209 -32.81 -5.80 -14.56
CA PRO A 209 -33.56 -4.65 -15.02
C PRO A 209 -32.62 -3.62 -15.63
N TYR A 210 -32.76 -3.41 -16.93
CA TYR A 210 -32.04 -2.38 -17.68
C TYR A 210 -32.40 -1.00 -17.09
N LEU A 211 -31.49 -0.42 -16.32
CA LEU A 211 -31.61 0.96 -15.83
C LEU A 211 -31.42 1.91 -17.03
N ASN A 212 -32.37 2.82 -17.20
CA ASN A 212 -32.32 3.79 -18.30
C ASN A 212 -31.25 4.86 -17.99
N GLU A 213 -30.13 4.81 -18.70
CA GLU A 213 -28.86 5.55 -18.45
C GLU A 213 -28.99 7.09 -18.45
N GLN A 214 -30.16 7.65 -18.74
CA GLN A 214 -30.40 9.10 -18.76
C GLN A 214 -31.41 9.58 -17.71
N GLN A 215 -31.96 8.69 -16.90
CA GLN A 215 -32.94 9.08 -15.88
C GLN A 215 -32.22 9.49 -14.60
N GLY A 216 -32.54 10.68 -14.09
CA GLY A 216 -32.08 11.10 -12.76
C GLY A 216 -32.70 10.21 -11.69
N HIS A 217 -31.86 9.55 -10.89
CA HIS A 217 -32.25 8.75 -9.73
C HIS A 217 -32.24 9.60 -8.48
N ARG A 218 -33.38 9.64 -7.79
CA ARG A 218 -33.53 10.37 -6.53
C ARG A 218 -33.04 9.49 -5.39
N LEU A 219 -32.06 10.00 -4.63
CA LEU A 219 -31.51 9.26 -3.50
C LEU A 219 -32.53 9.15 -2.38
N THR A 220 -32.65 7.95 -1.82
CA THR A 220 -33.48 7.66 -0.65
C THR A 220 -32.64 7.71 0.63
N SER A 221 -33.16 7.20 1.74
CA SER A 221 -32.36 7.01 2.95
C SER A 221 -31.97 5.54 3.07
N CYS A 222 -30.73 5.29 3.47
CA CYS A 222 -30.24 3.95 3.76
C CYS A 222 -30.06 3.80 5.27
N GLN A 223 -30.77 2.85 5.89
CA GLN A 223 -30.60 2.51 7.32
C GLN A 223 -30.68 3.73 8.27
N GLY A 224 -31.49 4.74 7.94
CA GLY A 224 -31.62 5.96 8.75
C GLY A 224 -30.57 7.03 8.47
N HIS A 225 -29.62 6.80 7.55
CA HIS A 225 -28.70 7.83 7.05
C HIS A 225 -29.42 8.74 6.05
N SER A 226 -29.31 10.06 6.29
CA SER A 226 -29.93 11.11 5.47
C SER A 226 -29.05 11.59 4.32
N PHE A 227 -27.89 11.00 4.13
CA PHE A 227 -26.96 11.32 3.05
C PHE A 227 -26.24 10.07 2.58
N ALA A 228 -25.86 10.06 1.31
CA ALA A 228 -25.12 8.99 0.67
C ALA A 228 -23.68 9.47 0.39
N ASN A 229 -22.70 8.69 0.82
CA ASN A 229 -21.30 9.01 0.55
C ASN A 229 -21.02 8.76 -0.93
N PHE A 230 -20.56 9.79 -1.62
CA PHE A 230 -20.11 9.73 -3.01
C PHE A 230 -18.61 9.44 -3.02
N ARG A 231 -18.21 8.36 -3.68
CA ARG A 231 -16.88 7.78 -3.50
C ARG A 231 -16.08 7.68 -4.79
N GLU A 232 -14.76 7.81 -4.69
CA GLU A 232 -13.85 7.70 -5.83
C GLU A 232 -13.81 6.27 -6.37
N PHE A 233 -13.84 5.29 -5.46
CA PHE A 233 -13.89 3.87 -5.76
C PHE A 233 -14.91 3.16 -4.85
N PRO A 234 -15.47 2.02 -5.29
CA PRO A 234 -16.53 1.30 -4.59
C PRO A 234 -15.98 0.60 -3.34
N SER A 235 -15.79 1.32 -2.25
CA SER A 235 -15.32 0.76 -0.98
C SER A 235 -15.86 1.54 0.21
N LEU A 236 -15.97 0.90 1.37
CA LEU A 236 -16.33 1.53 2.63
C LEU A 236 -15.19 2.36 3.25
N SER A 237 -13.97 2.32 2.69
CA SER A 237 -12.82 3.09 3.18
C SER A 237 -13.14 4.60 3.32
N PRO A 238 -12.85 5.26 4.45
CA PRO A 238 -13.04 6.70 4.60
C PRO A 238 -12.24 7.53 3.58
N THR A 239 -11.07 7.04 3.13
CA THR A 239 -10.22 7.73 2.16
C THR A 239 -10.84 7.79 0.76
N ALA A 240 -11.81 6.92 0.46
CA ALA A 240 -12.51 6.90 -0.82
C ALA A 240 -13.57 8.02 -0.93
N ILE A 241 -13.89 8.74 0.15
CA ILE A 241 -15.02 9.68 0.19
C ILE A 241 -14.64 11.00 -0.49
N LEU A 242 -15.27 11.27 -1.64
CA LEU A 242 -15.17 12.54 -2.36
C LEU A 242 -16.09 13.61 -1.75
N GLY A 243 -17.23 13.16 -1.21
CA GLY A 243 -18.20 13.98 -0.47
C GLY A 243 -19.48 13.21 -0.18
N ALA A 244 -20.56 13.92 0.11
CA ALA A 244 -21.85 13.32 0.40
C ALA A 244 -22.98 14.02 -0.37
N VAL A 245 -24.01 13.26 -0.71
CA VAL A 245 -25.21 13.71 -1.42
C VAL A 245 -26.42 13.52 -0.49
N GLU A 246 -27.20 14.57 -0.25
CA GLU A 246 -28.35 14.49 0.66
C GLU A 246 -29.48 13.63 0.09
N ALA A 247 -30.21 12.95 0.98
CA ALA A 247 -31.45 12.27 0.62
C ALA A 247 -32.41 13.25 -0.06
N GLY A 248 -33.00 12.81 -1.17
CA GLY A 248 -33.89 13.60 -1.99
C GLY A 248 -33.22 14.39 -3.11
N GLN A 249 -31.88 14.50 -3.15
CA GLN A 249 -31.14 14.96 -4.32
C GLN A 249 -31.11 13.89 -5.41
N THR A 250 -30.72 14.30 -6.63
CA THR A 250 -30.66 13.39 -7.79
C THR A 250 -29.24 13.17 -8.25
N VAL A 251 -28.95 11.93 -8.62
CA VAL A 251 -27.73 11.51 -9.31
C VAL A 251 -28.12 10.88 -10.65
N GLN A 252 -27.23 10.85 -11.62
CA GLN A 252 -27.44 10.12 -12.87
C GLN A 252 -26.62 8.84 -12.81
N LEU A 253 -27.26 7.68 -12.94
CA LEU A 253 -26.54 6.41 -12.95
C LEU A 253 -25.97 6.15 -14.34
N THR A 254 -24.73 5.67 -14.43
CA THR A 254 -24.09 5.37 -15.73
C THR A 254 -24.42 3.96 -16.25
N GLY A 255 -25.18 3.18 -15.47
CA GLY A 255 -25.47 1.77 -15.75
C GLY A 255 -24.39 0.79 -15.24
N ARG A 256 -23.20 1.28 -14.84
CA ARG A 256 -22.16 0.43 -14.27
C ARG A 256 -22.45 0.11 -12.80
N GLN A 257 -22.26 -1.16 -12.45
CA GLN A 257 -22.43 -1.68 -11.10
C GLN A 257 -21.26 -2.59 -10.71
N ILE A 258 -20.97 -2.67 -9.40
CA ILE A 258 -19.93 -3.53 -8.85
C ILE A 258 -20.25 -3.91 -7.41
N GLU A 259 -20.00 -5.16 -7.03
CA GLU A 259 -20.09 -5.59 -5.64
C GLU A 259 -18.70 -5.47 -4.97
N SER A 260 -18.64 -4.76 -3.84
CA SER A 260 -17.42 -4.55 -3.08
C SER A 260 -17.74 -4.27 -1.62
N ASP A 261 -16.92 -4.78 -0.70
CA ASP A 261 -17.15 -4.74 0.75
C ASP A 261 -18.54 -5.27 1.17
N GLY A 262 -19.10 -6.22 0.40
CA GLY A 262 -20.43 -6.81 0.62
C GLY A 262 -21.60 -5.87 0.30
N VAL A 263 -21.33 -4.79 -0.45
CA VAL A 263 -22.32 -3.79 -0.88
C VAL A 263 -22.30 -3.72 -2.40
N LEU A 264 -23.48 -3.67 -3.02
CA LEU A 264 -23.61 -3.34 -4.44
C LEU A 264 -23.45 -1.83 -4.61
N TRP A 265 -22.58 -1.40 -5.51
CA TRP A 265 -22.30 0.00 -5.80
C TRP A 265 -22.74 0.32 -7.23
N TYR A 266 -23.28 1.52 -7.42
CA TYR A 266 -23.60 2.06 -8.73
C TYR A 266 -22.66 3.22 -9.04
N GLU A 267 -22.09 3.23 -10.24
CA GLU A 267 -21.38 4.39 -10.75
C GLU A 267 -22.41 5.46 -11.13
N ALA A 268 -22.15 6.67 -10.67
CA ALA A 268 -23.07 7.78 -10.77
C ALA A 268 -22.33 9.08 -11.11
N ILE A 269 -23.05 10.00 -11.73
CA ILE A 269 -22.65 11.37 -12.00
C ILE A 269 -23.50 12.26 -11.09
N ALA A 270 -22.86 13.19 -10.39
CA ALA A 270 -23.54 14.13 -9.52
C ALA A 270 -23.69 15.52 -10.20
N PRO A 271 -24.83 15.81 -10.87
CA PRO A 271 -24.95 16.99 -11.73
C PRO A 271 -25.09 18.31 -10.95
N GLN A 272 -25.63 18.28 -9.73
CA GLN A 272 -25.85 19.47 -8.89
C GLN A 272 -25.74 19.12 -7.41
N LEU A 273 -24.68 19.56 -6.75
CA LEU A 273 -24.41 19.20 -5.37
C LEU A 273 -24.56 20.41 -4.46
N ARG A 274 -25.41 20.25 -3.44
CA ARG A 274 -25.26 21.07 -2.23
C ARG A 274 -24.14 20.42 -1.42
N GLN A 275 -23.15 21.22 -1.07
CA GLN A 275 -22.04 20.77 -0.25
C GLN A 275 -22.55 20.46 1.16
N VAL A 276 -22.64 19.18 1.51
CA VAL A 276 -22.67 18.74 2.89
C VAL A 276 -21.23 18.57 3.33
N ILE A 277 -20.79 19.42 4.26
CA ILE A 277 -19.45 19.32 4.83
C ILE A 277 -19.45 18.13 5.78
N GLU A 278 -18.98 16.98 5.33
CA GLU A 278 -18.64 15.87 6.21
C GLU A 278 -17.19 16.05 6.68
N SER A 279 -16.95 15.91 7.98
CA SER A 279 -15.64 16.19 8.58
C SER A 279 -14.53 15.23 8.12
N SER A 280 -14.91 14.05 7.60
CA SER A 280 -14.02 13.02 7.06
C SER A 280 -13.85 13.10 5.53
N ALA A 281 -14.70 13.84 4.82
CA ALA A 281 -14.61 13.97 3.38
C ALA A 281 -13.47 14.93 2.99
N GLN A 282 -12.73 14.59 1.93
CA GLN A 282 -11.68 15.48 1.41
C GLN A 282 -12.23 16.78 0.78
N ASN A 283 -13.56 16.93 0.71
CA ASN A 283 -14.31 18.12 0.33
C ASN A 283 -13.88 18.79 -0.98
N LYS A 284 -14.56 18.41 -2.08
CA LYS A 284 -15.44 19.28 -2.88
C LYS A 284 -15.92 18.44 -4.06
N LEU A 285 -17.16 17.98 -3.99
CA LEU A 285 -17.72 17.35 -5.17
C LEU A 285 -17.87 18.39 -6.28
N ASP A 286 -17.22 18.14 -7.42
CA ASP A 286 -17.30 19.00 -8.59
C ASP A 286 -18.61 18.75 -9.36
N PRO A 287 -19.17 19.77 -10.05
CA PRO A 287 -20.33 19.55 -10.91
C PRO A 287 -20.04 18.48 -11.96
N ASN A 288 -20.93 17.49 -12.07
CA ASN A 288 -20.81 16.33 -12.94
C ASN A 288 -19.62 15.41 -12.60
N GLN A 289 -19.14 15.41 -11.36
CA GLN A 289 -18.15 14.44 -10.91
C GLN A 289 -18.71 13.02 -10.98
N VAL A 290 -17.89 12.11 -11.49
CA VAL A 290 -18.14 10.66 -11.52
C VAL A 290 -17.66 10.05 -10.22
N GLY A 291 -18.44 9.12 -9.67
CA GLY A 291 -18.09 8.37 -8.48
C GLY A 291 -19.06 7.22 -8.24
N TRP A 292 -19.01 6.65 -7.05
CA TRP A 292 -19.78 5.47 -6.66
C TRP A 292 -20.69 5.77 -5.49
N ILE A 293 -21.89 5.20 -5.54
CA ILE A 293 -22.89 5.28 -4.48
C ILE A 293 -23.43 3.89 -4.13
N ALA A 294 -23.68 3.64 -2.85
CA ALA A 294 -24.16 2.35 -2.38
C ALA A 294 -25.62 2.10 -2.81
N SER A 295 -25.95 0.85 -3.13
CA SER A 295 -27.24 0.44 -3.67
C SER A 295 -28.42 0.76 -2.77
N CYS A 296 -28.23 0.77 -1.45
CA CYS A 296 -29.30 1.06 -0.51
C CYS A 296 -29.82 2.51 -0.57
N PHE A 297 -29.19 3.39 -1.35
CA PHE A 297 -29.67 4.73 -1.65
C PHE A 297 -30.38 4.84 -3.02
N VAL A 298 -30.35 3.77 -3.82
CA VAL A 298 -30.94 3.69 -5.16
C VAL A 298 -32.20 2.83 -5.09
N ASN A 299 -33.36 3.46 -5.22
CA ASN A 299 -34.67 2.80 -5.32
C ASN A 299 -35.29 3.00 -6.69
#